data_AF-A0A931YBU2-F1
#
_entry.id   AF-A0A931YBU2-F1
#
_cell.length_a   1.000
_cell.length_b   1.000
_cell.length_c   1.000
_cell.angle_alpha   90.00
_cell.angle_beta   90.00
_cell.angle_gamma   90.00
#
_symmetry.space_group_name_H-M   'P 1'
#
loop_
_entity.id
_entity.type
_entity.pdbx_description
1 polymer ?
#
loop_
_entity_poly.entity_id
_entity_poly.type
_entity_poly.pdbx_seq_one_letter_code
_entity_poly.pdbx_strand_id
1 'polypeptide(L)'
;MISLFNYPPTEEQIWILMKTGTGSEIGLLWLRILTILLMGIVFWFWFNKLRTVASVKSSVISIILLVMSPAVWGIGWSYPLMVVKLVLVLCVVTFLKTKWWIILLVLVGLGFYNVSFLKQNPAILSKITMSDARNEVNNRFMSEDTLRIKMELPLMWRRIGYNKLFITYRQVLAELLPFFDLETLYFQEVHPMEQKSVVLFYWPEIFILIFGIYFWVTSKLKNDSNNILVVLLVISFIDFLFSNTVLYQRFILLLIPLSLLMAYGVEKILVANRYVGAVVGVVLLYATYVNSYDISKRADFWLDNRPLVYQYWYTGIKPLGVENFEKIYVSTLIGSSQNYCWFYLGDICKTDKFVFNSFNLSTGNIDNGLYAGFAGEFVGPKFKNDFSSDWDSQLPAKDLTLISKENIRDTVAYKYGNDIGLVIKK
;
A
#
# COMPACT_ATOMS: atom_id res chain seq x y z
N MET A 1 0.12 -23.98 -8.60
CA MET A 1 -1.19 -23.36 -8.26
C MET A 1 -0.89 -22.27 -7.25
N ILE A 2 -0.99 -21.00 -7.64
CA ILE A 2 -0.58 -19.84 -6.82
C ILE A 2 -1.59 -19.71 -5.68
N SER A 3 -1.16 -19.84 -4.43
CA SER A 3 -2.04 -19.60 -3.28
C SER A 3 -2.16 -18.08 -3.05
N LEU A 4 -2.94 -17.41 -3.91
CA LEU A 4 -3.42 -16.04 -3.64
C LEU A 4 -4.11 -15.96 -2.26
N PHE A 5 -4.53 -17.07 -1.66
CA PHE A 5 -5.13 -17.10 -0.32
C PHE A 5 -4.12 -17.18 0.84
N ASN A 6 -2.80 -17.25 0.60
CA ASN A 6 -1.82 -17.45 1.69
C ASN A 6 -1.17 -16.17 2.21
N TYR A 7 -1.47 -15.00 1.64
CA TYR A 7 -1.00 -13.74 2.22
C TYR A 7 -1.61 -13.56 3.62
N PRO A 8 -0.87 -13.05 4.63
CA PRO A 8 -1.41 -12.86 5.97
C PRO A 8 -2.51 -11.78 5.99
N PRO A 9 -3.40 -11.76 6.99
CA PRO A 9 -4.45 -10.76 7.07
C PRO A 9 -3.89 -9.35 7.25
N THR A 10 -4.44 -8.37 6.52
CA THR A 10 -4.08 -6.96 6.74
C THR A 10 -4.66 -6.44 8.05
N GLU A 11 -4.14 -5.32 8.54
CA GLU A 11 -4.59 -4.71 9.80
C GLU A 11 -6.10 -4.41 9.79
N GLU A 12 -6.64 -3.95 8.65
CA GLU A 12 -8.06 -3.66 8.49
C GLU A 12 -8.93 -4.91 8.54
N GLN A 13 -8.44 -6.03 7.97
CA GLN A 13 -9.13 -7.31 8.04
C GLN A 13 -9.19 -7.80 9.48
N ILE A 14 -8.07 -7.72 10.22
CA ILE A 14 -8.01 -8.11 11.63
C ILE A 14 -8.96 -7.28 12.47
N TRP A 15 -8.96 -5.95 12.30
CA TRP A 15 -9.83 -5.06 13.07
C TRP A 15 -11.31 -5.47 12.97
N ILE A 16 -11.72 -6.00 11.82
CA ILE A 16 -13.12 -6.31 11.55
C ILE A 16 -13.48 -7.69 12.04
N LEU A 17 -12.59 -8.66 11.85
CA LEU A 17 -12.73 -9.98 12.47
C LEU A 17 -12.77 -9.88 14.00
N MET A 18 -12.00 -8.96 14.59
CA MET A 18 -12.08 -8.63 16.01
C MET A 18 -13.46 -8.09 16.39
N LYS A 19 -13.96 -7.11 15.64
CA LYS A 19 -15.26 -6.47 15.92
C LYS A 19 -16.45 -7.42 15.76
N THR A 20 -16.39 -8.34 14.79
CA THR A 20 -17.45 -9.34 14.55
C THR A 20 -17.30 -10.58 15.41
N GLY A 21 -16.24 -10.71 16.20
CA GLY A 21 -15.97 -11.89 17.03
C GLY A 21 -15.65 -13.14 16.21
N THR A 22 -15.27 -13.00 14.95
CA THR A 22 -14.96 -14.10 14.02
C THR A 22 -13.47 -14.20 13.72
N GLY A 23 -12.63 -13.86 14.70
CA GLY A 23 -11.17 -13.93 14.64
C GLY A 23 -10.64 -15.33 14.40
N SER A 24 -10.57 -15.72 13.13
CA SER A 24 -10.04 -17.01 12.68
C SER A 24 -9.72 -16.95 11.20
N GLU A 25 -8.91 -17.90 10.74
CA GLU A 25 -8.63 -18.13 9.31
C GLU A 25 -9.93 -18.35 8.50
N ILE A 26 -10.96 -18.97 9.09
CA ILE A 26 -12.27 -19.17 8.45
C ILE A 26 -12.97 -17.82 8.24
N GLY A 27 -12.94 -16.95 9.24
CA GLY A 27 -13.48 -15.58 9.12
C GLY A 27 -12.76 -14.78 8.05
N LEU A 28 -11.43 -14.89 7.98
CA LEU A 28 -10.60 -14.25 6.95
C LEU A 28 -10.97 -14.74 5.54
N LEU A 29 -11.17 -16.05 5.36
CA LEU A 29 -11.58 -16.62 4.08
C LEU A 29 -12.91 -16.01 3.60
N TRP A 30 -13.91 -15.93 4.49
CA TRP A 30 -15.21 -15.34 4.16
C TRP A 30 -15.10 -13.86 3.79
N LEU A 31 -14.27 -13.08 4.48
CA LEU A 31 -14.01 -11.70 4.11
C LEU A 31 -13.40 -11.58 2.71
N ARG A 32 -12.43 -12.43 2.36
CA ARG A 32 -11.80 -12.43 1.02
C ARG A 32 -12.78 -12.82 -0.08
N ILE A 33 -13.61 -13.84 0.17
CA ILE A 33 -14.68 -14.23 -0.77
C ILE A 33 -15.65 -13.05 -0.98
N LEU A 34 -16.05 -12.37 0.09
CA LEU A 34 -16.90 -11.18 -0.01
C LEU A 34 -16.24 -10.07 -0.83
N THR A 35 -14.96 -9.78 -0.62
CA THR A 35 -14.19 -8.82 -1.42
C THR A 35 -14.25 -9.16 -2.90
N ILE A 36 -13.97 -10.42 -3.26
CA ILE A 36 -13.96 -10.90 -4.65
C ILE A 36 -15.35 -10.80 -5.28
N LEU A 37 -16.40 -11.17 -4.55
CA LEU A 37 -17.78 -11.05 -5.02
C LEU A 37 -18.16 -9.58 -5.30
N LEU A 38 -17.80 -8.67 -4.39
CA LEU A 38 -18.02 -7.23 -4.60
C LEU A 38 -17.24 -6.72 -5.82
N MET A 39 -16.00 -7.17 -6.04
CA MET A 39 -15.23 -6.81 -7.24
C MET A 39 -15.91 -7.32 -8.52
N GLY A 40 -16.46 -8.54 -8.49
CA GLY A 40 -17.26 -9.07 -9.59
C GLY A 40 -18.46 -8.20 -9.93
N ILE A 41 -19.15 -7.67 -8.91
CA ILE A 41 -20.27 -6.71 -9.09
C ILE A 41 -19.77 -5.40 -9.70
N VAL A 42 -18.64 -4.85 -9.22
CA VAL A 42 -17.99 -3.65 -9.77
C VAL A 42 -17.68 -3.84 -11.26
N PHE A 43 -17.05 -4.95 -11.63
CA PHE A 43 -16.71 -5.26 -13.02
C PHE A 43 -17.93 -5.46 -13.90
N TRP A 44 -18.95 -6.16 -13.41
CA TRP A 44 -20.21 -6.33 -14.14
C TRP A 44 -20.89 -4.99 -14.39
N PHE A 45 -20.93 -4.11 -13.39
CA PHE A 45 -21.52 -2.78 -13.52
C PHE A 45 -20.73 -1.90 -14.49
N TRP A 46 -19.40 -1.92 -14.40
CA TRP A 46 -18.53 -1.19 -15.30
C TRP A 46 -18.68 -1.66 -16.75
N PHE A 47 -18.72 -2.97 -16.98
CA PHE A 47 -18.97 -3.57 -18.28
C PHE A 47 -20.30 -3.08 -18.89
N ASN A 48 -21.38 -3.13 -18.11
CA ASN A 48 -22.70 -2.67 -18.56
C ASN A 48 -22.71 -1.18 -18.88
N LYS A 49 -22.04 -0.36 -18.05
CA LYS A 49 -21.94 1.07 -18.29
C LYS A 49 -21.15 1.36 -19.57
N LEU A 50 -20.00 0.72 -19.75
CA LEU A 50 -19.19 0.89 -20.96
C LEU A 50 -19.93 0.44 -22.21
N ARG A 51 -20.73 -0.63 -22.17
CA ARG A 51 -21.54 -1.06 -23.32
C ARG A 51 -22.52 0.02 -23.81
N THR A 52 -22.95 0.93 -22.93
CA THR A 52 -23.85 2.04 -23.30
C THR A 52 -23.12 3.27 -23.87
N VAL A 53 -21.81 3.40 -23.64
CA VAL A 53 -21.02 4.61 -23.95
C VAL A 53 -19.95 4.34 -25.01
N ALA A 54 -19.42 3.12 -25.04
CA ALA A 54 -18.36 2.63 -25.92
C ALA A 54 -18.80 1.33 -26.63
N SER A 55 -17.87 0.63 -27.30
CA SER A 55 -18.16 -0.61 -28.01
C SER A 55 -18.12 -1.81 -27.05
N VAL A 56 -18.86 -2.88 -27.37
CA VAL A 56 -18.81 -4.14 -26.60
C VAL A 56 -17.38 -4.68 -26.52
N LYS A 57 -16.58 -4.50 -27.59
CA LYS A 57 -15.18 -4.93 -27.61
C LYS A 57 -14.33 -4.11 -26.64
N SER A 58 -14.44 -2.77 -26.62
CA SER A 58 -13.72 -1.95 -25.64
C SER A 58 -14.15 -2.27 -24.21
N SER A 59 -15.44 -2.57 -23.97
CA SER A 59 -15.91 -3.00 -22.65
C SER A 59 -15.24 -4.28 -22.18
N VAL A 60 -15.15 -5.32 -23.04
CA VAL A 60 -14.47 -6.58 -22.68
C VAL A 60 -12.98 -6.34 -22.43
N ILE A 61 -12.30 -5.60 -23.32
CA ILE A 61 -10.87 -5.31 -23.20
C ILE A 61 -10.58 -4.52 -21.91
N SER A 62 -11.40 -3.55 -21.54
CA SER A 62 -11.24 -2.78 -20.31
C SER A 62 -11.32 -3.67 -19.06
N ILE A 63 -12.27 -4.62 -19.01
CA ILE A 63 -12.35 -5.57 -17.90
C ILE A 63 -11.12 -6.48 -17.86
N ILE A 64 -10.66 -6.97 -19.01
CA ILE A 64 -9.45 -7.80 -19.08
C ILE A 64 -8.24 -7.02 -18.55
N LEU A 65 -8.04 -5.77 -18.98
CA LEU A 65 -6.95 -4.92 -18.51
C LEU A 65 -7.03 -4.62 -17.01
N LEU A 66 -8.23 -4.39 -16.47
CA LEU A 66 -8.42 -4.24 -15.01
C LEU A 66 -8.02 -5.51 -14.25
N VAL A 67 -8.48 -6.68 -14.70
CA VAL A 67 -8.14 -7.97 -14.07
C VAL A 67 -6.65 -8.28 -14.19
N MET A 68 -5.96 -7.79 -15.22
CA MET A 68 -4.52 -7.97 -15.40
C MET A 68 -3.66 -7.06 -14.52
N SER A 69 -4.24 -6.00 -13.95
CA SER A 69 -3.52 -5.06 -13.08
C SER A 69 -3.15 -5.70 -11.73
N PRO A 70 -1.86 -5.69 -11.34
CA PRO A 70 -1.42 -6.16 -10.02
C PRO A 70 -2.10 -5.42 -8.85
N ALA A 71 -2.43 -4.14 -9.03
CA ALA A 71 -3.11 -3.36 -8.01
C ALA A 71 -4.50 -3.95 -7.71
N VAL A 72 -5.23 -4.45 -8.71
CA VAL A 72 -6.51 -5.14 -8.52
C VAL A 72 -6.37 -6.42 -7.72
N TRP A 73 -5.26 -7.12 -7.87
CA TRP A 73 -4.99 -8.33 -7.09
C TRP A 73 -4.72 -7.98 -5.62
N GLY A 74 -4.01 -6.86 -5.40
CA GLY A 74 -3.86 -6.23 -4.09
C GLY A 74 -5.19 -5.91 -3.41
N ILE A 75 -6.21 -5.50 -4.16
CA ILE A 75 -7.57 -5.27 -3.64
C ILE A 75 -8.19 -6.58 -3.15
N GLY A 76 -7.96 -7.70 -3.84
CA GLY A 76 -8.43 -9.02 -3.40
C GLY A 76 -7.92 -9.41 -2.01
N TRP A 77 -6.75 -8.91 -1.61
CA TRP A 77 -6.19 -9.06 -0.27
C TRP A 77 -6.60 -7.97 0.71
N SER A 78 -7.27 -6.92 0.24
CA SER A 78 -7.76 -5.83 1.07
C SER A 78 -9.13 -6.15 1.69
N TYR A 79 -9.62 -5.22 2.50
CA TYR A 79 -10.89 -5.34 3.21
C TYR A 79 -12.10 -4.92 2.32
N PRO A 80 -13.25 -5.63 2.34
CA PRO A 80 -14.43 -5.35 1.49
C PRO A 80 -14.89 -3.89 1.35
N LEU A 81 -14.76 -3.04 2.38
CA LEU A 81 -15.16 -1.63 2.27
C LEU A 81 -14.31 -0.85 1.24
N MET A 82 -13.06 -1.23 1.01
CA MET A 82 -12.26 -0.64 -0.08
C MET A 82 -12.92 -0.86 -1.46
N VAL A 83 -13.59 -2.00 -1.65
CA VAL A 83 -14.32 -2.30 -2.90
C VAL A 83 -15.66 -1.58 -2.96
N VAL A 84 -16.33 -1.38 -1.82
CA VAL A 84 -17.60 -0.61 -1.76
C VAL A 84 -17.39 0.83 -2.26
N LYS A 85 -16.21 1.41 -2.04
CA LYS A 85 -15.82 2.70 -2.61
C LYS A 85 -15.86 2.71 -4.15
N LEU A 86 -15.38 1.65 -4.79
CA LEU A 86 -15.48 1.47 -6.24
C LEU A 86 -16.94 1.36 -6.70
N VAL A 87 -17.79 0.64 -5.95
CA VAL A 87 -19.23 0.54 -6.22
C VAL A 87 -19.89 1.92 -6.16
N LEU A 88 -19.60 2.74 -5.13
CA LEU A 88 -20.17 4.08 -4.97
C LEU A 88 -19.82 5.00 -6.15
N VAL A 89 -18.56 5.00 -6.58
CA VAL A 89 -18.10 5.82 -7.71
C VAL A 89 -18.77 5.37 -9.01
N LEU A 90 -18.85 4.06 -9.25
CA LEU A 90 -19.50 3.52 -10.44
C LEU A 90 -21.01 3.82 -10.48
N CYS A 91 -21.73 3.64 -9.37
CA CYS A 91 -23.14 4.00 -9.25
C CYS A 91 -23.39 5.47 -9.61
N VAL A 92 -22.47 6.37 -9.29
CA VAL A 92 -22.62 7.78 -9.64
C VAL A 92 -22.36 8.05 -11.11
N VAL A 93 -21.40 7.35 -11.71
CA VAL A 93 -21.16 7.45 -13.16
C VAL A 93 -22.39 7.00 -13.96
N THR A 94 -23.22 6.10 -13.44
CA THR A 94 -24.53 5.79 -14.04
C THR A 94 -25.54 6.92 -13.94
N PHE A 95 -25.62 7.64 -12.83
CA PHE A 95 -26.60 8.72 -12.60
C PHE A 95 -26.13 10.12 -13.03
N LEU A 96 -24.88 10.26 -13.46
CA LEU A 96 -24.27 11.51 -13.96
C LEU A 96 -25.07 12.20 -15.07
N LYS A 97 -25.77 11.43 -15.92
CA LYS A 97 -26.60 11.97 -17.00
C LYS A 97 -27.73 12.86 -16.50
N THR A 98 -28.12 12.72 -15.24
CA THR A 98 -29.30 13.36 -14.72
C THR A 98 -28.98 14.71 -14.09
N LYS A 99 -27.95 14.85 -13.25
CA LYS A 99 -27.65 16.09 -12.50
C LYS A 99 -26.18 16.22 -12.04
N TRP A 100 -25.52 17.35 -12.36
CA TRP A 100 -24.12 17.63 -12.00
C TRP A 100 -23.82 17.71 -10.50
N TRP A 101 -24.80 18.08 -9.66
CA TRP A 101 -24.62 18.13 -8.20
C TRP A 101 -24.40 16.75 -7.56
N ILE A 102 -24.69 15.67 -8.27
CA ILE A 102 -24.40 14.30 -7.82
C ILE A 102 -22.89 14.12 -7.64
N ILE A 103 -22.06 14.77 -8.46
CA ILE A 103 -20.59 14.76 -8.31
C ILE A 103 -20.21 15.34 -6.95
N LEU A 104 -20.78 16.49 -6.58
CA LEU A 104 -20.46 17.18 -5.34
C LEU A 104 -20.85 16.34 -4.12
N LEU A 105 -21.99 15.64 -4.17
CA LEU A 105 -22.38 14.67 -3.14
C LEU A 105 -21.43 13.48 -3.05
N VAL A 106 -20.88 12.99 -4.16
CA VAL A 106 -19.87 11.91 -4.13
C VAL A 106 -18.59 12.37 -3.49
N LEU A 107 -18.13 13.58 -3.81
CA LEU A 107 -16.90 14.10 -3.23
C LEU A 107 -17.04 14.24 -1.70
N VAL A 108 -18.17 14.78 -1.24
CA VAL A 108 -18.49 14.87 0.20
C VAL A 108 -18.66 13.47 0.80
N GLY A 109 -19.35 12.57 0.10
CA GLY A 109 -19.58 11.19 0.52
C GLY A 109 -18.29 10.37 0.64
N LEU A 110 -17.35 10.52 -0.30
CA LEU A 110 -16.03 9.91 -0.26
C LEU A 110 -15.19 10.48 0.88
N GLY A 111 -15.23 11.79 1.10
CA GLY A 111 -14.59 12.42 2.24
C GLY A 111 -15.11 11.87 3.57
N PHE A 112 -16.44 11.82 3.73
CA PHE A 112 -17.08 11.22 4.91
C PHE A 112 -16.76 9.73 5.04
N TYR A 113 -16.74 8.99 3.92
CA TYR A 113 -16.44 7.57 3.93
C TYR A 113 -15.00 7.28 4.38
N ASN A 114 -14.03 8.00 3.81
CA ASN A 114 -12.62 7.87 4.16
C ASN A 114 -12.39 8.21 5.65
N VAL A 115 -13.00 9.28 6.17
CA VAL A 115 -12.82 9.71 7.56
C VAL A 115 -13.59 8.84 8.55
N SER A 116 -14.88 8.60 8.33
CA SER A 116 -15.77 7.98 9.32
C SER A 116 -15.76 6.44 9.28
N PHE A 117 -15.61 5.84 8.09
CA PHE A 117 -15.64 4.38 7.95
C PHE A 117 -14.25 3.76 7.80
N LEU A 118 -13.35 4.42 7.06
CA LEU A 118 -11.99 3.91 6.87
C LEU A 118 -10.98 4.48 7.90
N LYS A 119 -11.38 5.46 8.72
CA LYS A 119 -10.51 6.15 9.69
C LYS A 119 -9.23 6.72 9.07
N GLN A 120 -9.29 7.03 7.77
CA GLN A 120 -8.18 7.62 7.03
C GLN A 120 -8.23 9.13 7.23
N ASN A 121 -7.17 9.68 7.84
CA ASN A 121 -7.00 11.13 7.85
C ASN A 121 -6.69 11.60 6.42
N PRO A 122 -7.21 12.76 5.98
CA PRO A 122 -6.90 13.28 4.66
C PRO A 122 -5.39 13.55 4.54
N ALA A 123 -4.75 12.96 3.54
CA ALA A 123 -3.30 13.02 3.36
C ALA A 123 -2.80 14.47 3.32
N ILE A 124 -3.48 15.30 2.53
CA ILE A 124 -3.18 16.74 2.44
C ILE A 124 -3.38 17.45 3.78
N LEU A 125 -4.47 17.20 4.51
CA LEU A 125 -4.75 17.92 5.76
C LEU A 125 -3.75 17.56 6.86
N SER A 126 -3.21 16.34 6.85
CA SER A 126 -2.15 15.94 7.78
C SER A 126 -0.83 16.72 7.54
N LYS A 127 -0.56 17.11 6.30
CA LYS A 127 0.67 17.83 5.89
C LYS A 127 0.53 19.36 5.87
N ILE A 128 -0.69 19.88 5.88
CA ILE A 128 -0.96 21.34 5.99
C ILE A 128 -0.72 21.87 7.41
N THR A 129 -0.44 21.00 8.39
CA THR A 129 -0.22 21.44 9.78
C THR A 129 1.05 22.31 9.89
N MET A 130 0.86 23.57 10.26
CA MET A 130 1.95 24.52 10.51
C MET A 130 2.87 24.10 11.67
N SER A 131 2.47 23.13 12.50
CA SER A 131 3.29 22.58 13.59
C SER A 131 4.47 21.77 13.05
N ASP A 132 4.24 20.93 12.05
CA ASP A 132 5.27 20.02 11.53
C ASP A 132 6.28 20.80 10.69
N ALA A 133 5.80 21.74 9.87
CA ALA A 133 6.65 22.70 9.19
C ALA A 133 7.45 23.57 10.18
N ARG A 134 6.86 23.97 11.32
CA ARG A 134 7.57 24.72 12.38
C ARG A 134 8.64 23.86 13.05
N ASN A 135 8.36 22.60 13.34
CA ASN A 135 9.30 21.67 13.96
C ASN A 135 10.46 21.33 13.01
N GLU A 136 10.17 21.08 11.72
CA GLU A 136 11.20 20.84 10.71
C GLU A 136 12.11 22.06 10.54
N VAL A 137 11.53 23.26 10.48
CA VAL A 137 12.29 24.53 10.45
C VAL A 137 13.17 24.66 11.69
N ASN A 138 12.60 24.48 12.88
CA ASN A 138 13.35 24.59 14.14
C ASN A 138 14.48 23.57 14.22
N ASN A 139 14.25 22.32 13.80
CA ASN A 139 15.29 21.28 13.78
C ASN A 139 16.41 21.61 12.80
N ARG A 140 16.09 22.17 11.62
CA ARG A 140 17.09 22.63 10.65
C ARG A 140 17.91 23.80 11.21
N PHE A 141 17.26 24.80 11.83
CA PHE A 141 17.95 25.89 12.52
C PHE A 141 18.89 25.39 13.63
N MET A 142 18.42 24.48 14.49
CA MET A 142 19.24 23.87 15.54
C MET A 142 20.42 23.06 14.98
N SER A 143 20.20 22.31 13.89
CA SER A 143 21.26 21.53 13.24
C SER A 143 22.32 22.40 12.56
N GLU A 144 21.93 23.54 11.99
CA GLU A 144 22.87 24.51 11.41
C GLU A 144 23.63 25.27 12.48
N ASP A 145 22.95 25.68 13.56
CA ASP A 145 23.55 26.45 14.65
C ASP A 145 24.55 25.60 15.47
N THR A 146 24.49 24.27 15.35
CA THR A 146 25.42 23.30 15.97
C THR A 146 26.61 22.91 15.08
N LEU A 147 26.68 23.38 13.83
CA LEU A 147 27.83 23.15 12.96
C LEU A 147 29.06 23.96 13.43
N ARG A 148 30.22 23.29 13.49
CA ARG A 148 31.51 23.87 13.90
C ARG A 148 31.95 25.07 13.05
N ILE A 149 31.53 25.12 11.79
CA ILE A 149 31.73 26.24 10.88
C ILE A 149 30.34 26.78 10.55
N LYS A 150 29.96 27.88 11.19
CA LYS A 150 28.72 28.59 10.85
C LYS A 150 28.87 29.15 9.44
N MET A 151 28.08 28.62 8.49
CA MET A 151 27.80 29.38 7.28
C MET A 151 26.87 30.52 7.67
N GLU A 152 27.41 31.73 7.82
CA GLU A 152 26.61 32.93 8.09
C GLU A 152 25.91 33.40 6.81
N LEU A 153 24.85 32.68 6.43
CA LEU A 153 23.89 33.23 5.49
C LEU A 153 23.14 34.39 6.18
N PRO A 154 23.00 35.56 5.52
CA PRO A 154 22.23 36.65 6.08
C PRO A 154 20.83 36.19 6.49
N LEU A 155 20.34 36.72 7.61
CA LEU A 155 19.11 36.27 8.27
C LEU A 155 17.88 36.29 7.32
N MET A 156 17.88 37.20 6.34
CA MET A 156 16.89 37.28 5.28
C MET A 156 16.89 36.04 4.37
N TRP A 157 18.06 35.56 3.92
CA TRP A 157 18.19 34.37 3.09
C TRP A 157 17.83 33.09 3.85
N ARG A 158 18.18 33.00 5.15
CA ARG A 158 17.70 31.91 6.02
C ARG A 158 16.18 31.93 6.18
N ARG A 159 15.56 33.11 6.31
CA ARG A 159 14.08 33.24 6.39
C ARG A 159 13.36 32.92 5.08
N ILE A 160 13.98 33.19 3.93
CA ILE A 160 13.46 32.83 2.61
C ILE A 160 13.59 31.33 2.38
N GLY A 161 14.77 30.74 2.68
CA GLY A 161 15.03 29.31 2.52
C GLY A 161 14.28 28.40 3.50
N TYR A 162 14.07 28.86 4.74
CA TYR A 162 13.28 28.17 5.78
C TYR A 162 11.92 28.81 6.02
N ASN A 163 11.27 29.24 4.95
CA ASN A 163 9.91 29.72 5.03
C ASN A 163 8.97 28.53 5.30
N LYS A 164 8.21 28.61 6.40
CA LYS A 164 7.22 27.58 6.78
C LYS A 164 6.22 27.35 5.65
N LEU A 165 5.80 28.41 4.95
CA LEU A 165 4.91 28.30 3.80
C LEU A 165 5.56 27.54 2.65
N PHE A 166 6.86 27.75 2.40
CA PHE A 166 7.59 27.01 1.37
C PHE A 166 7.74 25.54 1.74
N ILE A 167 8.00 25.21 3.01
CA ILE A 167 8.12 23.82 3.48
C ILE A 167 6.76 23.12 3.44
N THR A 168 5.69 23.77 3.91
CA THR A 168 4.32 23.23 3.77
C THR A 168 3.97 23.04 2.30
N TYR A 169 4.28 23.99 1.42
CA TYR A 169 4.03 23.87 -0.01
C TYR A 169 4.87 22.75 -0.64
N ARG A 170 6.14 22.58 -0.25
CA ARG A 170 7.00 21.48 -0.70
C ARG A 170 6.44 20.13 -0.25
N GLN A 171 5.95 20.01 0.98
CA GLN A 171 5.31 18.80 1.48
C GLN A 171 4.00 18.51 0.74
N VAL A 172 3.18 19.52 0.47
CA VAL A 172 1.95 19.38 -0.35
C VAL A 172 2.28 18.99 -1.79
N LEU A 173 3.27 19.61 -2.42
CA LEU A 173 3.74 19.24 -3.76
C LEU A 173 4.30 17.81 -3.79
N ALA A 174 5.10 17.43 -2.80
CA ALA A 174 5.62 16.07 -2.68
C ALA A 174 4.50 15.03 -2.49
N GLU A 175 3.37 15.43 -1.90
CA GLU A 175 2.17 14.60 -1.78
C GLU A 175 1.37 14.51 -3.09
N LEU A 176 1.39 15.58 -3.90
CA LEU A 176 0.68 15.68 -5.18
C LEU A 176 1.42 15.02 -6.35
N LEU A 177 2.75 15.18 -6.39
CA LEU A 177 3.61 14.72 -7.49
C LEU A 177 3.44 13.23 -7.79
N PRO A 178 3.37 12.32 -6.80
CA PRO A 178 3.16 10.91 -7.06
C PRO A 178 1.90 10.62 -7.88
N PHE A 179 0.83 11.42 -7.77
CA PHE A 179 -0.39 11.21 -8.56
C PHE A 179 -0.14 11.24 -10.08
N PHE A 180 0.78 12.10 -10.51
CA PHE A 180 1.15 12.25 -11.91
C PHE A 180 2.23 11.27 -12.33
N ASP A 181 2.87 10.61 -11.36
CA ASP A 181 3.78 9.51 -11.57
C ASP A 181 2.98 8.22 -11.79
N LEU A 182 2.43 8.11 -13.00
CA LEU A 182 1.60 6.99 -13.42
C LEU A 182 2.38 5.66 -13.45
N GLU A 183 3.71 5.71 -13.25
CA GLU A 183 4.57 4.55 -13.06
C GLU A 183 3.92 3.62 -12.02
N THR A 184 3.63 4.13 -10.83
CA THR A 184 3.06 3.36 -9.71
C THR A 184 1.72 2.61 -9.92
N LEU A 185 0.93 2.90 -10.97
CA LEU A 185 -0.42 2.32 -11.20
C LEU A 185 -0.43 1.02 -12.01
N TYR A 186 0.46 0.94 -12.99
CA TYR A 186 0.63 -0.21 -13.90
C TYR A 186 2.05 -0.75 -13.84
N PHE A 187 2.99 0.10 -13.43
CA PHE A 187 4.42 -0.08 -13.54
C PHE A 187 5.00 -0.21 -12.13
N GLN A 188 5.11 -1.46 -11.75
CA GLN A 188 5.81 -2.08 -10.64
C GLN A 188 7.22 -1.51 -10.27
N GLU A 189 7.42 -0.19 -10.14
CA GLU A 189 8.49 0.42 -9.35
C GLU A 189 7.90 1.00 -8.06
N VAL A 190 7.32 0.14 -7.23
CA VAL A 190 7.21 0.45 -5.79
C VAL A 190 8.42 -0.18 -5.12
N HIS A 191 9.60 0.39 -5.36
CA HIS A 191 10.74 0.15 -4.49
C HIS A 191 10.91 1.38 -3.60
N PRO A 192 10.96 1.24 -2.26
CA PRO A 192 11.30 2.36 -1.38
C PRO A 192 12.73 2.92 -1.56
N MET A 193 13.53 2.45 -2.54
CA MET A 193 14.95 2.81 -2.74
C MET A 193 15.46 2.81 -4.20
N GLU A 194 14.62 3.03 -5.22
CA GLU A 194 15.10 3.27 -6.60
C GLU A 194 16.04 2.17 -7.19
N GLN A 195 15.92 0.89 -6.80
CA GLN A 195 16.70 -0.18 -7.44
C GLN A 195 15.96 -0.76 -8.65
N LYS A 196 16.36 -0.29 -9.83
CA LYS A 196 15.92 -0.77 -11.15
C LYS A 196 16.16 -2.28 -11.32
N SER A 197 15.08 -3.06 -11.41
CA SER A 197 15.05 -4.40 -12.02
C SER A 197 13.57 -4.79 -12.28
N VAL A 198 13.05 -5.14 -13.45
CA VAL A 198 13.54 -5.44 -14.80
C VAL A 198 12.68 -4.65 -15.82
N VAL A 199 13.31 -3.81 -16.64
CA VAL A 199 12.70 -2.70 -17.41
C VAL A 199 12.25 -3.08 -18.84
N LEU A 200 11.74 -4.30 -19.05
CA LEU A 200 11.41 -4.77 -20.41
C LEU A 200 9.93 -4.76 -20.78
N PHE A 201 9.01 -4.71 -19.81
CA PHE A 201 7.59 -5.03 -20.05
C PHE A 201 6.58 -3.91 -19.76
N TYR A 202 7.04 -2.71 -19.38
CA TYR A 202 6.19 -1.53 -19.15
C TYR A 202 5.84 -0.77 -20.43
N TRP A 203 6.76 -0.74 -21.39
CA TRP A 203 6.61 0.02 -22.62
C TRP A 203 5.35 -0.30 -23.43
N PRO A 204 4.93 -1.58 -23.61
CA PRO A 204 3.70 -1.89 -24.33
C PRO A 204 2.46 -1.23 -23.72
N GLU A 205 2.32 -1.22 -22.39
CA GLU A 205 1.18 -0.60 -21.70
C GLU A 205 1.23 0.93 -21.79
N ILE A 206 2.43 1.53 -21.64
CA ILE A 206 2.63 2.98 -21.86
C ILE A 206 2.23 3.37 -23.28
N PHE A 207 2.71 2.62 -24.28
CA PHE A 207 2.37 2.90 -25.68
C PHE A 207 0.88 2.72 -25.93
N ILE A 208 0.25 1.67 -25.39
CA ILE A 208 -1.21 1.47 -25.47
C ILE A 208 -1.96 2.64 -24.84
N LEU A 209 -1.51 3.16 -23.70
CA LEU A 209 -2.12 4.30 -23.04
C LEU A 209 -1.95 5.57 -23.89
N ILE A 210 -0.74 5.85 -24.40
CA ILE A 210 -0.45 6.99 -25.28
C ILE A 210 -1.30 6.92 -26.55
N PHE A 211 -1.36 5.75 -27.21
CA PHE A 211 -2.23 5.53 -28.36
C PHE A 211 -3.70 5.70 -27.99
N GLY A 212 -4.11 5.19 -26.82
CA GLY A 212 -5.45 5.37 -26.27
C GLY A 212 -5.82 6.84 -26.14
N ILE A 213 -4.97 7.65 -25.51
CA ILE A 213 -5.14 9.10 -25.37
C ILE A 213 -5.18 9.78 -26.74
N TYR A 214 -4.23 9.47 -27.62
CA TYR A 214 -4.16 10.04 -28.97
C TYR A 214 -5.45 9.78 -29.75
N PHE A 215 -5.89 8.53 -29.81
CA PHE A 215 -7.12 8.17 -30.51
C PHE A 215 -8.36 8.72 -29.81
N TRP A 216 -8.36 8.81 -28.48
CA TRP A 216 -9.47 9.39 -27.74
C TRP A 216 -9.66 10.87 -28.08
N VAL A 217 -8.58 11.66 -28.01
CA VAL A 217 -8.57 13.10 -28.31
C VAL A 217 -8.89 13.39 -29.78
N THR A 218 -8.39 12.57 -30.71
CA THR A 218 -8.65 12.75 -32.14
C THR A 218 -10.01 12.21 -32.58
N SER A 219 -10.68 11.38 -31.77
CA SER A 219 -12.00 10.87 -32.10
C SER A 219 -13.09 11.94 -31.96
N LYS A 220 -14.03 11.99 -32.91
CA LYS A 220 -15.25 12.81 -32.80
C LYS A 220 -16.29 12.22 -31.82
N LEU A 221 -15.89 11.33 -30.90
CA LEU A 221 -16.81 10.71 -29.95
C LEU A 221 -17.39 11.80 -29.03
N LYS A 222 -18.73 11.85 -29.03
CA LYS A 222 -19.60 12.88 -28.45
C LYS A 222 -19.24 13.25 -27.01
N ASN A 223 -19.55 14.50 -26.65
CA ASN A 223 -19.39 15.13 -25.32
C ASN A 223 -19.63 14.21 -24.10
N ASP A 224 -20.59 13.29 -24.17
CA ASP A 224 -20.96 12.42 -23.03
C ASP A 224 -19.83 11.49 -22.57
N SER A 225 -19.09 10.88 -23.49
CA SER A 225 -17.98 9.97 -23.15
C SER A 225 -16.80 10.73 -22.53
N ASN A 226 -16.52 11.93 -23.06
CA ASN A 226 -15.50 12.83 -22.52
C ASN A 226 -15.87 13.31 -21.12
N ASN A 227 -17.13 13.68 -20.89
CA ASN A 227 -17.61 14.08 -19.58
C ASN A 227 -17.45 12.95 -18.55
N ILE A 228 -17.78 11.71 -18.91
CA ILE A 228 -17.59 10.54 -18.02
C ILE A 228 -16.12 10.35 -17.66
N LEU A 229 -15.22 10.42 -18.65
CA LEU A 229 -13.78 10.28 -18.41
C LEU A 229 -13.26 11.38 -17.49
N VAL A 230 -13.61 12.64 -17.74
CA VAL A 230 -13.20 13.77 -16.89
C VAL A 230 -13.72 13.61 -15.47
N VAL A 231 -14.99 13.22 -15.28
CA VAL A 231 -15.53 13.00 -13.94
C VAL A 231 -14.78 11.88 -13.20
N LEU A 232 -14.49 10.77 -13.88
CA LEU A 232 -13.72 9.68 -13.29
C LEU A 232 -12.31 10.13 -12.88
N LEU A 233 -11.63 10.92 -13.70
CA LEU A 233 -10.32 11.48 -13.38
C LEU A 233 -10.37 12.42 -12.18
N VAL A 234 -11.36 13.32 -12.12
CA VAL A 234 -11.55 14.26 -10.99
C VAL A 234 -11.85 13.51 -9.70
N ILE A 235 -12.73 12.51 -9.73
CA ILE A 235 -13.05 11.69 -8.56
C ILE A 235 -11.80 10.93 -8.09
N SER A 236 -11.03 10.34 -9.03
CA SER A 236 -9.80 9.60 -8.71
C SER A 236 -8.74 10.52 -8.10
N PHE A 237 -8.59 11.74 -8.64
CA PHE A 237 -7.67 12.73 -8.10
C PHE A 237 -8.07 13.13 -6.69
N ILE A 238 -9.33 13.50 -6.47
CA ILE A 238 -9.78 13.92 -5.14
C ILE A 238 -9.62 12.78 -4.16
N ASP A 239 -9.98 11.56 -4.53
CA ASP A 239 -9.78 10.43 -3.63
C ASP A 239 -8.32 10.22 -3.21
N PHE A 240 -7.39 10.35 -4.16
CA PHE A 240 -5.97 10.29 -3.89
C PHE A 240 -5.52 11.35 -2.85
N LEU A 241 -6.11 12.56 -2.86
CA LEU A 241 -5.81 13.62 -1.88
C LEU A 241 -6.35 13.32 -0.47
N PHE A 242 -7.47 12.60 -0.40
CA PHE A 242 -8.20 12.35 0.85
C PHE A 242 -7.97 10.94 1.41
N SER A 243 -7.24 10.07 0.72
CA SER A 243 -6.82 8.76 1.23
C SER A 243 -5.36 8.78 1.67
N ASN A 244 -5.10 8.51 2.94
CA ASN A 244 -3.75 8.34 3.50
C ASN A 244 -3.45 6.86 3.72
N THR A 245 -3.36 6.12 2.63
CA THR A 245 -3.03 4.69 2.61
C THR A 245 -1.76 4.43 1.80
N VAL A 246 -1.35 3.16 1.70
CA VAL A 246 -0.25 2.76 0.82
C VAL A 246 -0.56 3.20 -0.61
N LEU A 247 0.46 3.70 -1.33
CA LEU A 247 0.33 4.31 -2.66
C LEU A 247 -0.58 3.55 -3.62
N TYR A 248 -0.39 2.23 -3.78
CA TYR A 248 -1.21 1.43 -4.70
C TYR A 248 -2.72 1.43 -4.36
N GLN A 249 -3.09 1.57 -3.07
CA GLN A 249 -4.49 1.65 -2.64
C GLN A 249 -5.12 3.01 -2.92
N ARG A 250 -4.33 4.09 -2.88
CA ARG A 250 -4.78 5.45 -3.23
C ARG A 250 -5.08 5.59 -4.72
N PHE A 251 -4.46 4.75 -5.52
CA PHE A 251 -4.52 4.73 -6.97
C PHE A 251 -5.64 3.88 -7.56
N ILE A 252 -6.36 3.14 -6.71
CA ILE A 252 -7.37 2.16 -7.07
C ILE A 252 -8.45 2.70 -8.04
N LEU A 253 -8.89 3.94 -7.84
CA LEU A 253 -9.94 4.56 -8.65
C LEU A 253 -9.44 4.99 -10.03
N LEU A 254 -8.16 5.33 -10.14
CA LEU A 254 -7.54 5.79 -11.38
C LEU A 254 -7.34 4.64 -12.38
N LEU A 255 -7.34 3.38 -11.91
CA LEU A 255 -7.32 2.19 -12.78
C LEU A 255 -8.53 2.14 -13.73
N ILE A 256 -9.70 2.59 -13.29
CA ILE A 256 -10.94 2.58 -14.09
C ILE A 256 -10.80 3.47 -15.34
N PRO A 257 -10.55 4.80 -15.24
CA PRO A 257 -10.39 5.64 -16.41
C PRO A 257 -9.17 5.27 -17.27
N LEU A 258 -8.08 4.79 -16.68
CA LEU A 258 -6.92 4.33 -17.45
C LEU A 258 -7.24 3.08 -18.28
N SER A 259 -7.93 2.10 -17.70
CA SER A 259 -8.34 0.88 -18.42
C SER A 259 -9.24 1.18 -19.62
N LEU A 260 -10.06 2.22 -19.53
CA LEU A 260 -10.91 2.67 -20.63
C LEU A 260 -10.09 3.25 -21.78
N LEU A 261 -9.14 4.15 -21.47
CA LEU A 261 -8.25 4.75 -22.45
C LEU A 261 -7.41 3.68 -23.15
N MET A 262 -6.82 2.77 -22.38
CA MET A 262 -6.03 1.67 -22.90
C MET A 262 -6.88 0.72 -23.76
N ALA A 263 -8.09 0.37 -23.33
CA ALA A 263 -8.99 -0.48 -24.11
C ALA A 263 -9.35 0.15 -25.46
N TYR A 264 -9.56 1.48 -25.48
CA TYR A 264 -9.77 2.21 -26.71
C TYR A 264 -8.54 2.16 -27.64
N GLY A 265 -7.33 2.32 -27.08
CA GLY A 265 -6.07 2.17 -27.81
C GLY A 265 -5.91 0.79 -28.44
N VAL A 266 -6.11 -0.28 -27.66
CA VAL A 266 -6.02 -1.67 -28.14
C VAL A 266 -7.03 -1.96 -29.24
N GLU A 267 -8.29 -1.50 -29.09
CA GLU A 267 -9.32 -1.70 -30.11
C GLU A 267 -8.91 -1.05 -31.45
N LYS A 268 -8.36 0.17 -31.41
CA LYS A 268 -7.90 0.85 -32.63
C LYS A 268 -6.70 0.16 -33.27
N ILE A 269 -5.75 -0.32 -32.46
CA ILE A 269 -4.62 -1.13 -32.95
C ILE A 269 -5.12 -2.42 -33.62
N LEU A 270 -6.08 -3.12 -33.01
CA LEU A 270 -6.66 -4.36 -33.58
C LEU A 270 -7.39 -4.12 -34.89
N VAL A 271 -8.10 -3.00 -35.03
CA VAL A 271 -8.78 -2.61 -36.28
C VAL A 271 -7.76 -2.25 -37.36
N ALA A 272 -6.69 -1.54 -37.02
CA ALA A 272 -5.65 -1.13 -37.97
C ALA A 272 -4.79 -2.32 -38.42
N ASN A 273 -4.36 -3.18 -37.49
CA ASN A 273 -3.58 -4.38 -37.78
C ASN A 273 -3.80 -5.46 -36.71
N ARG A 274 -4.59 -6.48 -37.05
CA ARG A 274 -4.92 -7.61 -36.16
C ARG A 274 -3.70 -8.37 -35.64
N TYR A 275 -2.62 -8.46 -36.42
CA TYR A 275 -1.42 -9.20 -36.02
C TYR A 275 -0.62 -8.43 -34.97
N VAL A 276 -0.48 -7.12 -35.15
CA VAL A 276 0.16 -6.24 -34.15
C VAL A 276 -0.66 -6.26 -32.86
N GLY A 277 -1.99 -6.14 -32.94
CA GLY A 277 -2.84 -6.24 -31.77
C GLY A 277 -2.76 -7.59 -31.05
N ALA A 278 -2.62 -8.69 -31.80
CA ALA A 278 -2.40 -10.02 -31.22
C ALA A 278 -1.05 -10.13 -30.50
N VAL A 279 0.03 -9.60 -31.08
CA VAL A 279 1.36 -9.55 -30.43
C VAL A 279 1.30 -8.72 -29.15
N VAL A 280 0.65 -7.55 -29.19
CA VAL A 280 0.43 -6.72 -28.00
C VAL A 280 -0.32 -7.51 -26.92
N GLY A 281 -1.39 -8.23 -27.28
CA GLY A 281 -2.13 -9.06 -26.34
C GLY A 281 -1.28 -10.17 -25.71
N VAL A 282 -0.44 -10.87 -26.49
CA VAL A 282 0.47 -11.91 -25.98
C VAL A 282 1.49 -11.32 -25.01
N VAL A 283 2.06 -10.15 -25.33
CA VAL A 283 3.04 -9.48 -24.47
C VAL A 283 2.39 -9.06 -23.15
N LEU A 284 1.17 -8.52 -23.17
CA LEU A 284 0.43 -8.18 -21.95
C LEU A 284 0.16 -9.43 -21.09
N LEU A 285 -0.30 -10.53 -21.69
CA LEU A 285 -0.58 -11.77 -20.96
C LEU A 285 0.69 -12.35 -20.32
N TYR A 286 1.81 -12.29 -21.03
CA TYR A 286 3.11 -12.71 -20.51
C TYR A 286 3.56 -11.81 -19.35
N ALA A 287 3.41 -10.49 -19.48
CA ALA A 287 3.73 -9.54 -18.41
C ALA A 287 2.89 -9.82 -17.15
N THR A 288 1.58 -10.01 -17.29
CA THR A 288 0.72 -10.40 -16.16
C THR A 288 1.20 -11.69 -15.52
N TYR A 289 1.51 -12.72 -16.31
CA TYR A 289 2.03 -13.99 -15.77
C TYR A 289 3.32 -13.81 -14.97
N VAL A 290 4.29 -13.05 -15.50
CA VAL A 290 5.56 -12.78 -14.81
C VAL A 290 5.31 -12.02 -13.50
N ASN A 291 4.48 -10.97 -13.51
CA ASN A 291 4.16 -10.19 -12.32
C ASN A 291 3.45 -11.04 -11.25
N SER A 292 2.53 -11.90 -11.69
CA SER A 292 1.82 -12.86 -10.83
C SER A 292 2.77 -13.84 -10.15
N TYR A 293 3.68 -14.39 -10.94
CA TYR A 293 4.71 -15.29 -10.44
C TYR A 293 5.61 -14.57 -9.44
N ASP A 294 6.01 -13.35 -9.75
CA ASP A 294 6.92 -12.59 -8.91
C ASP A 294 6.31 -12.19 -7.57
N ILE A 295 5.07 -11.69 -7.57
CA ILE A 295 4.31 -11.39 -6.34
C ILE A 295 4.17 -12.65 -5.48
N SER A 296 3.96 -13.82 -6.08
CA SER A 296 3.85 -15.07 -5.34
C SER A 296 5.17 -15.54 -4.70
N LYS A 297 6.31 -15.09 -5.23
CA LYS A 297 7.65 -15.48 -4.77
C LYS A 297 8.32 -14.45 -3.87
N ARG A 298 7.95 -13.18 -4.02
CA ARG A 298 8.54 -12.02 -3.34
C ARG A 298 7.44 -11.11 -2.81
N ALA A 299 6.45 -11.68 -2.10
CA ALA A 299 5.33 -10.90 -1.56
C ALA A 299 5.82 -9.78 -0.64
N ASP A 300 6.96 -10.00 0.04
CA ASP A 300 7.65 -9.03 0.88
C ASP A 300 8.25 -7.84 0.12
N PHE A 301 8.43 -7.97 -1.19
CA PHE A 301 8.86 -6.87 -2.06
C PHE A 301 7.67 -6.06 -2.59
N TRP A 302 6.53 -6.72 -2.80
CA TRP A 302 5.38 -6.13 -3.51
C TRP A 302 4.27 -5.60 -2.60
N LEU A 303 4.20 -6.06 -1.35
CA LEU A 303 3.10 -5.80 -0.42
C LEU A 303 3.62 -5.24 0.92
N ASP A 304 2.71 -4.79 1.77
CA ASP A 304 3.04 -4.29 3.11
C ASP A 304 3.66 -5.40 3.97
N ASN A 305 4.86 -5.22 4.50
CA ASN A 305 5.56 -6.30 5.21
C ASN A 305 5.11 -6.55 6.65
N ARG A 306 4.29 -5.67 7.21
CA ARG A 306 3.84 -5.78 8.61
C ARG A 306 3.11 -7.10 8.92
N PRO A 307 2.14 -7.55 8.11
CA PRO A 307 1.46 -8.83 8.34
C PRO A 307 2.40 -10.04 8.28
N LEU A 308 3.45 -9.99 7.45
CA LEU A 308 4.44 -11.06 7.31
C LEU A 308 5.29 -11.19 8.58
N VAL A 309 5.77 -10.06 9.11
CA VAL A 309 6.51 -10.01 10.39
C VAL A 309 5.69 -10.63 11.52
N TYR A 310 4.43 -10.21 11.65
CA TYR A 310 3.56 -10.72 12.72
C TYR A 310 3.18 -12.18 12.52
N GLN A 311 2.95 -12.61 11.29
CA GLN A 311 2.75 -14.03 11.00
C GLN A 311 3.95 -14.84 11.47
N TYR A 312 5.17 -14.45 11.11
CA TYR A 312 6.39 -15.13 11.51
C TYR A 312 6.50 -15.24 13.04
N TRP A 313 6.35 -14.12 13.77
CA TRP A 313 6.46 -14.14 15.22
C TRP A 313 5.41 -15.03 15.87
N TYR A 314 4.13 -14.86 15.55
CA TYR A 314 3.07 -15.58 16.26
C TYR A 314 2.96 -17.04 15.86
N THR A 315 3.25 -17.39 14.60
CA THR A 315 3.32 -18.79 14.18
C THR A 315 4.55 -19.50 14.76
N GLY A 316 5.66 -18.79 15.00
CA GLY A 316 6.84 -19.32 15.69
C GLY A 316 6.68 -19.41 17.22
N ILE A 317 5.93 -18.50 17.85
CA ILE A 317 5.61 -18.54 19.29
C ILE A 317 4.68 -19.72 19.60
N LYS A 318 3.65 -19.94 18.77
CA LYS A 318 2.60 -20.96 18.99
C LYS A 318 3.12 -22.37 19.34
N PRO A 319 4.08 -22.97 18.61
CA PRO A 319 4.59 -24.31 18.93
C PRO A 319 5.50 -24.35 20.16
N LEU A 320 6.03 -23.22 20.63
CA LEU A 320 6.87 -23.16 21.82
C LEU A 320 6.06 -23.26 23.13
N GLY A 321 4.73 -23.13 23.06
CA GLY A 321 3.84 -23.13 24.22
C GLY A 321 3.92 -21.81 25.00
N VAL A 322 2.90 -20.96 24.87
CA VAL A 322 2.85 -19.64 25.55
C VAL A 322 2.91 -19.79 27.08
N GLU A 323 2.44 -20.91 27.60
CA GLU A 323 2.51 -21.31 28.99
C GLU A 323 3.95 -21.43 29.53
N ASN A 324 4.93 -21.76 28.68
CA ASN A 324 6.31 -22.03 29.06
C ASN A 324 7.14 -20.79 29.39
N PHE A 325 6.58 -19.59 29.18
CA PHE A 325 7.25 -18.32 29.41
C PHE A 325 6.50 -17.51 30.48
N GLU A 326 7.25 -16.86 31.36
CA GLU A 326 6.71 -15.85 32.29
C GLU A 326 6.27 -14.60 31.54
N LYS A 327 7.11 -14.13 30.60
CA LYS A 327 6.85 -12.98 29.75
C LYS A 327 7.23 -13.25 28.29
N ILE A 328 6.42 -12.73 27.39
CA ILE A 328 6.66 -12.72 25.94
C ILE A 328 6.64 -11.26 25.49
N TYR A 329 7.81 -10.74 25.15
CA TYR A 329 8.01 -9.39 24.65
C TYR A 329 7.89 -9.41 23.13
N VAL A 330 6.95 -8.63 22.58
CA VAL A 330 6.77 -8.52 21.13
C VAL A 330 6.87 -7.07 20.72
N SER A 331 7.72 -6.79 19.73
CA SER A 331 7.96 -5.45 19.26
C SER A 331 6.70 -4.78 18.71
N THR A 332 6.58 -3.48 19.00
CA THR A 332 5.54 -2.59 18.48
C THR A 332 6.08 -1.57 17.48
N LEU A 333 7.35 -1.70 17.05
CA LEU A 333 8.00 -0.75 16.13
C LEU A 333 7.24 -0.55 14.81
N ILE A 334 6.53 -1.58 14.36
CA ILE A 334 5.73 -1.57 13.13
C ILE A 334 4.21 -1.50 13.35
N GLY A 335 3.77 -1.28 14.60
CA GLY A 335 2.39 -0.99 14.99
C GLY A 335 1.43 -2.20 15.09
N SER A 336 0.38 -2.07 15.90
CA SER A 336 -0.77 -3.00 15.97
C SER A 336 -0.47 -4.46 16.36
N SER A 337 0.72 -4.73 16.92
CA SER A 337 1.15 -6.06 17.40
C SER A 337 0.09 -6.82 18.20
N GLN A 338 -0.61 -6.15 19.12
CA GLN A 338 -1.65 -6.76 19.96
C GLN A 338 -2.83 -7.32 19.14
N ASN A 339 -3.24 -6.62 18.08
CA ASN A 339 -4.36 -7.07 17.24
C ASN A 339 -3.98 -8.34 16.48
N TYR A 340 -2.75 -8.39 15.96
CA TYR A 340 -2.22 -9.59 15.31
C TYR A 340 -2.04 -10.75 16.31
N CYS A 341 -1.60 -10.46 17.54
CA CYS A 341 -1.52 -11.48 18.58
C CYS A 341 -2.88 -12.15 18.80
N TRP A 342 -3.93 -11.34 18.99
CA TRP A 342 -5.28 -11.85 19.18
C TRP A 342 -5.76 -12.70 18.00
N PHE A 343 -5.46 -12.30 16.76
CA PHE A 343 -5.83 -13.08 15.58
C PHE A 343 -5.17 -14.47 15.56
N TYR A 344 -3.87 -14.57 15.89
CA TYR A 344 -3.13 -15.83 15.79
C TYR A 344 -3.21 -16.72 17.03
N LEU A 345 -3.28 -16.12 18.22
CA LEU A 345 -3.18 -16.80 19.51
C LEU A 345 -4.43 -16.64 20.39
N GLY A 346 -5.39 -15.79 20.01
CA GLY A 346 -6.65 -15.61 20.72
C GLY A 346 -6.53 -14.77 22.00
N ASP A 347 -7.43 -15.03 22.96
CA ASP A 347 -7.55 -14.22 24.18
C ASP A 347 -6.35 -14.32 25.14
N ILE A 348 -5.43 -15.28 24.93
CA ILE A 348 -4.20 -15.37 25.72
C ILE A 348 -3.34 -14.11 25.61
N CYS A 349 -3.47 -13.37 24.51
CA CYS A 349 -2.80 -12.08 24.27
C CYS A 349 -3.35 -10.92 25.11
N LYS A 350 -4.47 -11.12 25.81
CA LYS A 350 -5.03 -10.14 26.77
C LYS A 350 -4.51 -10.35 28.19
N THR A 351 -3.74 -11.42 28.43
CA THR A 351 -3.12 -11.69 29.73
C THR A 351 -1.87 -10.86 29.92
N ASP A 352 -1.43 -10.69 31.17
CA ASP A 352 -0.20 -9.97 31.51
C ASP A 352 1.08 -10.66 31.01
N LYS A 353 0.99 -11.84 30.38
CA LYS A 353 2.14 -12.54 29.80
C LYS A 353 2.72 -11.81 28.60
N PHE A 354 1.88 -11.15 27.79
CA PHE A 354 2.34 -10.45 26.60
C PHE A 354 2.68 -9.00 26.92
N VAL A 355 3.88 -8.58 26.56
CA VAL A 355 4.37 -7.21 26.68
C VAL A 355 4.60 -6.67 25.28
N PHE A 356 3.68 -5.81 24.81
CA PHE A 356 3.74 -5.19 23.49
C PHE A 356 4.47 -3.85 23.56
N ASN A 357 5.80 -3.88 23.57
CA ASN A 357 6.64 -2.69 23.57
C ASN A 357 7.90 -2.93 22.74
N SER A 358 8.44 -1.88 22.11
CA SER A 358 9.80 -1.92 21.58
C SER A 358 10.80 -2.11 22.71
N PHE A 359 11.83 -2.91 22.48
CA PHE A 359 12.85 -3.21 23.49
C PHE A 359 14.25 -3.00 22.93
N ASN A 360 15.25 -2.92 23.81
CA ASN A 360 16.64 -2.87 23.40
C ASN A 360 17.50 -3.72 24.31
N LEU A 361 17.83 -4.94 23.87
CA LEU A 361 18.67 -5.88 24.59
C LEU A 361 20.17 -5.57 24.47
N SER A 362 20.55 -4.46 23.81
CA SER A 362 21.93 -3.96 23.84
C SER A 362 22.27 -3.18 25.11
N THR A 363 21.27 -2.76 25.87
CA THR A 363 21.44 -1.91 27.05
C THR A 363 20.47 -2.30 28.17
N GLY A 364 20.94 -2.32 29.41
CA GLY A 364 20.09 -2.56 30.59
C GLY A 364 19.98 -4.02 31.01
N ASN A 365 19.17 -4.27 32.04
CA ASN A 365 18.86 -5.62 32.50
C ASN A 365 17.85 -6.27 31.57
N ILE A 366 18.18 -7.47 31.10
CA ILE A 366 17.31 -8.28 30.24
C ILE A 366 16.55 -9.26 31.13
N ASP A 367 15.22 -9.23 31.08
CA ASP A 367 14.35 -10.14 31.83
C ASP A 367 14.33 -11.55 31.22
N ASN A 368 13.95 -12.55 32.01
CA ASN A 368 13.76 -13.90 31.48
C ASN A 368 12.45 -13.97 30.68
N GLY A 369 12.48 -14.65 29.53
CA GLY A 369 11.33 -14.72 28.65
C GLY A 369 11.68 -14.89 27.17
N LEU A 370 10.65 -14.76 26.35
CA LEU A 370 10.74 -14.83 24.90
C LEU A 370 10.64 -13.41 24.31
N TYR A 371 11.50 -13.11 23.35
CA TYR A 371 11.61 -11.83 22.68
C TYR A 371 11.39 -12.01 21.18
N ALA A 372 10.41 -11.30 20.63
CA ALA A 372 10.08 -11.27 19.22
C ALA A 372 10.26 -9.84 18.69
N GLY A 373 11.27 -9.64 17.84
CA GLY A 373 11.67 -8.30 17.42
C GLY A 373 12.63 -8.28 16.24
N PHE A 374 13.14 -7.09 15.95
CA PHE A 374 14.10 -6.84 14.86
C PHE A 374 15.56 -6.95 15.36
N ALA A 375 16.50 -7.20 14.45
CA ALA A 375 17.94 -7.28 14.76
C ALA A 375 18.43 -6.15 15.68
N GLY A 376 18.05 -4.90 15.40
CA GLY A 376 18.42 -3.72 16.18
C GLY A 376 17.84 -3.68 17.58
N GLU A 377 16.75 -4.39 17.87
CA GLU A 377 16.25 -4.54 19.24
C GLU A 377 17.07 -5.57 20.03
N PHE A 378 17.80 -6.46 19.36
CA PHE A 378 18.68 -7.45 20.01
C PHE A 378 20.13 -6.96 20.16
N VAL A 379 20.68 -6.33 19.12
CA VAL A 379 22.09 -5.90 19.06
C VAL A 379 22.27 -4.38 19.11
N GLY A 380 21.19 -3.60 19.12
CA GLY A 380 21.18 -2.14 19.20
C GLY A 380 20.91 -1.46 17.84
N PRO A 381 20.18 -0.34 17.81
CA PRO A 381 19.81 0.32 16.57
C PRO A 381 21.02 0.92 15.85
N LYS A 382 21.03 0.85 14.53
CA LYS A 382 22.11 1.43 13.70
C LYS A 382 21.58 2.49 12.77
N PHE A 383 22.24 3.65 12.75
CA PHE A 383 21.79 4.80 11.96
C PHE A 383 21.68 4.50 10.46
N LYS A 384 22.57 3.67 9.91
CA LYS A 384 22.58 3.29 8.49
C LYS A 384 21.88 1.97 8.18
N ASN A 385 21.19 1.37 9.17
CA ASN A 385 20.57 0.05 9.05
C ASN A 385 21.56 -1.07 8.63
N ASP A 386 22.85 -0.89 8.91
CA ASP A 386 23.95 -1.73 8.49
C ASP A 386 24.23 -2.85 9.52
N PHE A 387 23.29 -3.78 9.61
CA PHE A 387 23.43 -4.98 10.43
C PHE A 387 24.26 -6.03 9.69
N SER A 388 25.17 -6.71 10.39
CA SER A 388 25.89 -7.83 9.82
C SER A 388 24.94 -9.03 9.70
N SER A 389 25.11 -9.87 8.68
CA SER A 389 24.27 -11.06 8.45
C SER A 389 24.36 -12.11 9.56
N ASP A 390 25.35 -11.98 10.43
CA ASP A 390 25.69 -12.84 11.57
C ASP A 390 25.48 -12.12 12.92
N TRP A 391 24.60 -11.11 12.99
CA TRP A 391 24.32 -10.39 14.24
C TRP A 391 23.91 -11.32 15.40
N ASP A 392 23.36 -12.48 15.10
CA ASP A 392 22.99 -13.52 16.06
C ASP A 392 24.19 -14.12 16.82
N SER A 393 25.40 -14.02 16.27
CA SER A 393 26.64 -14.40 16.97
C SER A 393 26.90 -13.59 18.25
N GLN A 394 26.26 -12.43 18.40
CA GLN A 394 26.41 -11.54 19.56
C GLN A 394 25.45 -11.91 20.71
N LEU A 395 24.45 -12.78 20.47
CA LEU A 395 23.43 -13.15 21.45
C LEU A 395 23.98 -13.99 22.62
N PRO A 396 24.85 -15.00 22.41
CA PRO A 396 25.33 -15.85 23.50
C PRO A 396 26.10 -15.09 24.58
N ALA A 397 26.79 -13.99 24.21
CA ALA A 397 27.50 -13.12 25.15
C ALA A 397 26.57 -12.41 26.16
N LYS A 398 25.25 -12.49 25.96
CA LYS A 398 24.21 -11.88 26.81
C LYS A 398 23.24 -12.92 27.40
N ASP A 399 23.63 -14.20 27.37
CA ASP A 399 22.77 -15.33 27.75
C ASP A 399 21.46 -15.42 26.94
N LEU A 400 21.52 -14.98 25.68
CA LEU A 400 20.41 -15.04 24.75
C LEU A 400 20.60 -16.19 23.75
N THR A 401 19.53 -16.95 23.52
CA THR A 401 19.50 -18.06 22.55
C THR A 401 18.57 -17.72 21.40
N LEU A 402 19.08 -17.71 20.17
CA LEU A 402 18.25 -17.59 18.97
C LEU A 402 17.45 -18.87 18.76
N ILE A 403 16.15 -18.73 18.56
CA ILE A 403 15.25 -19.84 18.19
C ILE A 403 15.08 -19.91 16.69
N SER A 404 14.78 -18.77 16.07
CA SER A 404 14.62 -18.67 14.63
C SER A 404 14.91 -17.23 14.17
N LYS A 405 15.42 -17.10 12.94
CA LYS A 405 15.55 -15.82 12.24
C LYS A 405 14.99 -15.90 10.83
N GLU A 406 14.44 -14.79 10.34
CA GLU A 406 14.01 -14.60 8.96
C GLU A 406 14.45 -13.22 8.47
N ASN A 407 14.90 -13.14 7.21
CA ASN A 407 15.29 -11.89 6.57
C ASN A 407 14.11 -11.38 5.73
N ILE A 408 13.70 -10.13 5.96
CA ILE A 408 12.68 -9.44 5.17
C ILE A 408 13.37 -8.41 4.31
N ARG A 409 13.18 -8.47 2.99
CA ARG A 409 13.99 -7.71 2.03
C ARG A 409 13.85 -6.19 2.19
N ASP A 410 12.72 -5.69 2.69
CA ASP A 410 12.44 -4.26 2.88
C ASP A 410 11.67 -3.99 4.18
N THR A 411 12.37 -3.70 5.29
CA THR A 411 11.66 -3.47 6.56
C THR A 411 11.07 -2.07 6.72
N VAL A 412 9.84 -2.02 7.26
CA VAL A 412 9.16 -0.79 7.67
C VAL A 412 9.81 -0.16 8.92
N ALA A 413 10.63 -0.92 9.65
CA ALA A 413 11.34 -0.48 10.86
C ALA A 413 12.73 0.12 10.54
N TYR A 414 12.74 1.28 9.86
CA TYR A 414 13.97 2.01 9.54
C TYR A 414 14.88 2.17 10.77
N LYS A 415 16.12 1.65 10.71
CA LYS A 415 17.20 1.59 11.74
C LYS A 415 17.27 0.32 12.61
N TYR A 416 16.30 -0.59 12.49
CA TYR A 416 16.26 -1.81 13.30
C TYR A 416 16.60 -3.09 12.53
N GLY A 417 16.93 -2.98 11.25
CA GLY A 417 17.44 -4.07 10.43
C GLY A 417 16.36 -4.87 9.72
N ASN A 418 16.79 -5.59 8.69
CA ASN A 418 15.92 -6.40 7.86
C ASN A 418 15.62 -7.79 8.44
N ASP A 419 16.42 -8.23 9.41
CA ASP A 419 16.23 -9.51 10.07
C ASP A 419 15.27 -9.37 11.26
N ILE A 420 14.31 -10.30 11.33
CA ILE A 420 13.44 -10.51 12.47
C ILE A 420 13.78 -11.82 13.15
N GLY A 421 13.62 -11.86 14.46
CA GLY A 421 14.05 -13.01 15.27
C GLY A 421 13.09 -13.35 16.40
N LEU A 422 13.13 -14.61 16.80
CA LEU A 422 12.63 -15.11 18.08
C LEU A 422 13.83 -15.50 18.94
N VAL A 423 13.98 -14.87 20.10
CA VAL A 423 15.13 -15.03 20.99
C VAL A 423 14.64 -15.32 22.40
N ILE A 424 15.24 -16.28 23.08
CA ILE A 424 14.89 -16.64 24.46
C ILE A 424 16.02 -16.24 25.40
N LYS A 425 15.65 -15.67 26.55
CA LYS A 425 16.46 -15.63 27.75
C LYS A 425 15.90 -16.61 28.78
N LYS A 426 16.73 -17.54 29.25
CA LYS A 426 16.34 -18.56 30.23
C LYS A 426 16.51 -18.08 31.66
#